data_AF-B2JD33-F1
#
_entry.id   AF-B2JD33-F1
#
_cell.length_a   1.000
_cell.length_b   1.000
_cell.length_c   1.000
_cell.angle_alpha   90.00
_cell.angle_beta   90.00
_cell.angle_gamma   90.00
#
_symmetry.space_group_name_H-M   'P 1'
#
loop_
_entity.id
_entity.type
_entity.pdbx_description
1 polymer ?
#
loop_
_entity_poly.entity_id
_entity_poly.type
_entity_poly.pdbx_seq_one_letter_code
_entity_poly.pdbx_strand_id
1 'polypeptide(L)'
;MVFNERTMSKHSDIAADRQLIDELGGPAKVAELLGYDKTAGGVQRVQNWKKRGIPADVKIAHPELFLTKLMETKRMAASDDVQPPVGGLKKHSKLARASAVQ
;
A
#
# COMPACT_ATOMS: atom_id res chain seq x y z
N MET A 1 -23.72 -28.67 -3.06
CA MET A 1 -22.71 -28.24 -4.06
C MET A 1 -21.74 -27.30 -3.37
N VAL A 2 -20.46 -27.58 -3.60
CA VAL A 2 -19.24 -27.10 -2.94
C VAL A 2 -18.99 -25.60 -3.19
N PHE A 3 -18.27 -24.92 -2.27
CA PHE A 3 -17.11 -24.03 -2.49
C PHE A 3 -16.86 -23.21 -1.21
N ASN A 4 -16.13 -23.75 -0.23
CA ASN A 4 -14.66 -23.83 -0.09
C ASN A 4 -14.15 -22.79 0.92
N GLU A 5 -14.03 -23.21 2.18
CA GLU A 5 -13.13 -22.63 3.16
C GLU A 5 -11.71 -22.54 2.57
N ARG A 6 -11.21 -21.33 2.35
CA ARG A 6 -9.77 -21.08 2.18
C ARG A 6 -9.39 -19.95 3.11
N THR A 7 -8.73 -20.34 4.20
CA THR A 7 -7.87 -19.50 5.01
C THR A 7 -6.99 -18.61 4.14
N MET A 8 -7.00 -17.30 4.38
CA MET A 8 -5.84 -16.43 4.15
C MET A 8 -5.86 -15.33 5.21
N SER A 9 -5.03 -15.53 6.23
CA SER A 9 -4.51 -14.46 7.08
C SER A 9 -3.79 -13.43 6.23
N LYS A 10 -4.55 -12.47 5.73
CA LYS A 10 -4.12 -11.13 5.37
C LYS A 10 -5.27 -10.26 5.80
N HIS A 11 -5.38 -10.04 7.11
CA HIS A 11 -6.43 -9.20 7.68
C HIS A 11 -6.20 -7.80 7.12
N SER A 12 -6.83 -7.51 5.98
CA SER A 12 -7.22 -6.16 5.67
C SER A 12 -8.09 -5.77 6.84
N ASP A 13 -7.65 -4.81 7.64
CA ASP A 13 -8.46 -4.33 8.74
C ASP A 13 -9.81 -3.93 8.14
N ILE A 14 -10.85 -4.73 8.40
CA ILE A 14 -12.19 -4.51 7.83
C ILE A 14 -12.66 -3.10 8.21
N ALA A 15 -12.26 -2.63 9.41
CA ALA A 15 -12.46 -1.27 9.85
C ALA A 15 -11.75 -0.23 8.94
N ALA A 16 -10.49 -0.47 8.56
CA ALA A 16 -9.75 0.41 7.66
C ALA A 16 -10.34 0.40 6.24
N ASP A 17 -10.70 -0.76 5.71
CA ASP A 17 -11.40 -0.90 4.42
C ASP A 17 -12.75 -0.16 4.44
N ARG A 18 -13.47 -0.26 5.57
CA ARG A 18 -14.74 0.45 5.77
C ARG A 18 -14.54 1.96 5.75
N GLN A 19 -13.56 2.46 6.49
CA GLN A 19 -13.24 3.88 6.53
C GLN A 19 -12.80 4.39 5.16
N LEU A 20 -11.99 3.62 4.44
CA LEU A 20 -11.54 3.96 3.09
C LEU A 20 -12.72 4.08 2.12
N ILE A 21 -13.69 3.16 2.17
CA ILE A 21 -14.92 3.26 1.37
C ILE A 21 -15.71 4.53 1.75
N ASP A 22 -15.77 4.87 3.03
CA ASP A 22 -16.48 6.06 3.49
C ASP A 22 -15.77 7.37 3.06
N GLU A 23 -14.42 7.41 3.10
CA GLU A 23 -13.59 8.53 2.63
C GLU A 23 -13.69 8.74 1.11
N LEU A 24 -13.82 7.66 0.33
CA LEU A 24 -14.02 7.70 -1.12
C LEU A 24 -15.43 8.21 -1.52
N GLY A 25 -16.28 8.60 -0.56
CA GLY A 25 -17.64 9.10 -0.79
C GLY A 25 -18.72 8.02 -0.68
N GLY A 26 -18.40 6.87 -0.07
CA GLY A 26 -19.33 5.80 0.23
C GLY A 26 -19.51 4.77 -0.89
N PRO A 27 -20.28 3.71 -0.63
CA PRO A 27 -20.38 2.54 -1.51
C PRO A 27 -20.97 2.86 -2.90
N ALA A 28 -21.85 3.86 -3.00
CA ALA A 28 -22.43 4.28 -4.27
C ALA A 28 -21.39 5.00 -5.16
N LYS A 29 -20.53 5.84 -4.56
CA LYS A 29 -19.47 6.54 -5.27
C LYS A 29 -18.35 5.59 -5.68
N VAL A 30 -17.96 4.69 -4.79
CA VAL A 30 -16.98 3.63 -5.09
C VAL A 30 -17.47 2.72 -6.21
N ALA A 31 -18.75 2.32 -6.24
CA ALA A 31 -19.29 1.53 -7.34
C ALA A 31 -19.23 2.28 -8.69
N GLU A 32 -19.47 3.60 -8.68
CA GLU A 32 -19.32 4.45 -9.88
C GLU A 32 -17.87 4.54 -10.36
N LEU A 33 -16.92 4.73 -9.43
CA LEU A 33 -15.49 4.77 -9.74
C LEU A 33 -14.96 3.45 -10.31
N LEU A 34 -15.51 2.34 -9.84
CA LEU A 34 -15.19 0.99 -10.33
C LEU A 34 -15.93 0.63 -11.63
N GLY A 35 -16.82 1.50 -12.13
CA GLY A 35 -17.63 1.22 -13.31
C GLY A 35 -18.65 0.10 -13.12
N TYR A 36 -19.02 -0.22 -11.88
CA TYR A 36 -20.07 -1.19 -11.62
C TYR A 36 -21.45 -0.61 -11.90
N ASP A 37 -22.29 -1.42 -12.53
CA ASP A 37 -23.68 -1.08 -12.77
C ASP A 37 -24.44 -0.97 -11.43
N LYS A 38 -24.96 0.23 -11.16
CA LYS A 38 -25.74 0.55 -9.97
C LYS A 38 -27.08 -0.20 -9.94
N THR A 39 -27.64 -0.50 -11.11
CA THR A 39 -28.90 -1.24 -11.29
C THR A 39 -28.71 -2.75 -11.19
N ALA A 40 -27.51 -3.25 -11.51
CA ALA A 40 -27.15 -4.67 -11.37
C ALA A 40 -26.60 -5.03 -9.96
N GLY A 41 -26.79 -4.17 -8.96
CA GLY A 41 -26.37 -4.45 -7.58
C GLY A 41 -24.89 -4.16 -7.27
N GLY A 42 -24.21 -3.36 -8.09
CA GLY A 42 -22.83 -2.92 -7.83
C GLY A 42 -22.66 -2.25 -6.46
N VAL A 43 -23.61 -1.40 -6.07
CA VAL A 43 -23.61 -0.73 -4.76
C VAL A 43 -23.71 -1.74 -3.60
N GLN A 44 -24.56 -2.76 -3.75
CA GLN A 44 -24.75 -3.79 -2.73
C GLN A 44 -23.51 -4.67 -2.58
N ARG A 45 -22.78 -4.92 -3.68
CA ARG A 45 -21.48 -5.59 -3.65
C ARG A 45 -20.47 -4.82 -2.81
N VAL A 46 -20.34 -3.51 -3.02
CA VAL A 46 -19.44 -2.64 -2.23
C VAL A 46 -19.90 -2.55 -0.77
N GLN A 47 -21.20 -2.48 -0.52
CA GLN A 47 -21.75 -2.52 0.83
C GLN A 47 -21.39 -3.81 1.58
N ASN A 48 -21.33 -4.94 0.88
CA ASN A 48 -20.88 -6.20 1.48
C ASN A 48 -19.39 -6.19 1.83
N TRP A 49 -18.55 -5.47 1.08
CA TRP A 49 -17.13 -5.32 1.39
C TRP A 49 -16.91 -4.58 2.71
N LYS A 50 -17.77 -3.61 3.07
CA LYS A 50 -17.72 -2.96 4.40
C LYS A 50 -17.87 -3.94 5.57
N LYS A 51 -18.50 -5.11 5.34
CA LYS A 51 -18.71 -6.15 6.36
C LYS A 51 -17.68 -7.28 6.28
N ARG A 52 -17.17 -7.59 5.08
CA ARG A 52 -16.31 -8.76 4.81
C ARG A 52 -14.85 -8.41 4.51
N GLY A 53 -14.55 -7.14 4.27
CA GLY A 53 -13.29 -6.68 3.68
C GLY A 53 -13.37 -6.56 2.15
N ILE A 54 -12.51 -5.71 1.59
CA ILE A 54 -12.40 -5.51 0.14
C ILE A 54 -11.52 -6.63 -0.44
N PRO A 55 -11.93 -7.30 -1.54
CA PRO A 55 -11.12 -8.34 -2.18
C PRO A 55 -9.75 -7.81 -2.60
N ALA A 56 -8.70 -8.60 -2.41
CA ALA A 56 -7.34 -8.22 -2.79
C ALA A 56 -7.21 -7.96 -4.30
N ASP A 57 -7.89 -8.75 -5.13
CA ASP A 57 -7.90 -8.56 -6.60
C ASP A 57 -8.40 -7.17 -7.00
N VAL A 58 -9.42 -6.66 -6.30
CA VAL A 58 -9.97 -5.31 -6.54
C VAL A 58 -8.96 -4.23 -6.13
N LYS A 59 -8.27 -4.40 -5.01
CA LYS A 59 -7.23 -3.46 -4.55
C LYS A 59 -6.06 -3.38 -5.52
N ILE A 60 -5.70 -4.51 -6.14
CA ILE A 60 -4.60 -4.61 -7.11
C ILE A 60 -5.03 -4.06 -8.48
N ALA A 61 -6.28 -4.27 -8.88
CA ALA A 61 -6.83 -3.75 -10.13
C ALA A 61 -7.00 -2.21 -10.09
N HIS A 62 -7.30 -1.67 -8.90
CA HIS A 62 -7.50 -0.23 -8.67
C HIS A 62 -6.54 0.31 -7.61
N PRO A 63 -5.22 0.26 -7.87
CA PRO A 63 -4.23 0.71 -6.90
C PRO A 63 -4.35 2.22 -6.62
N GLU A 64 -4.85 3.00 -7.58
CA GLU A 64 -5.11 4.44 -7.44
C GLU A 64 -6.26 4.78 -6.50
N LEU A 65 -7.14 3.84 -6.17
CA LEU A 65 -8.23 4.05 -5.22
C LEU A 65 -7.86 3.53 -3.83
N PHE A 66 -7.23 2.35 -3.77
CA PHE A 66 -7.05 1.63 -2.52
C PHE A 66 -5.63 1.65 -1.95
N LEU A 67 -4.61 1.98 -2.77
CA LEU A 67 -3.20 1.91 -2.39
C LEU A 67 -2.50 3.28 -2.47
N THR A 68 -3.23 4.38 -2.60
CA THR A 68 -2.69 5.76 -2.66
C THR A 68 -1.70 6.08 -1.56
N LYS A 69 -1.96 5.67 -0.32
CA LYS A 69 -1.05 5.89 0.82
C LYS A 69 0.30 5.16 0.67
N LEU A 70 0.28 3.97 0.07
CA LEU A 70 1.50 3.22 -0.26
C LEU A 70 2.25 3.88 -1.43
N MET A 71 1.53 4.42 -2.42
CA MET A 71 2.12 5.16 -3.54
C MET A 71 2.82 6.44 -3.08
N GLU A 72 2.19 7.19 -2.18
CA GLU A 72 2.72 8.43 -1.64
C GLU A 72 4.00 8.17 -0.84
N THR A 73 4.00 7.14 0.00
CA THR A 73 5.20 6.70 0.73
C THR A 73 6.33 6.31 -0.23
N LYS A 74 6.02 5.61 -1.34
CA LYS A 74 7.02 5.25 -2.36
C LYS A 74 7.57 6.47 -3.10
N ARG A 75 6.74 7.48 -3.36
CA ARG A 75 7.18 8.75 -3.99
C ARG A 75 8.04 9.59 -3.05
N MET A 76 7.71 9.65 -1.77
CA MET A 76 8.49 10.39 -0.77
C MET A 76 9.85 9.74 -0.51
N ALA A 77 9.94 8.40 -0.47
CA ALA A 77 11.20 7.68 -0.32
C ALA A 77 12.11 7.76 -1.57
N ALA A 78 11.53 8.03 -2.74
CA ALA A 78 12.29 8.25 -3.98
C ALA A 78 12.80 9.71 -4.13
N SER A 79 12.53 10.58 -3.16
CA SER A 79 12.91 12.00 -3.20
C SER A 79 14.13 12.34 -2.33
N ASP A 80 14.74 11.35 -1.66
CA ASP A 80 15.99 11.50 -0.90
C ASP A 80 17.21 11.06 -1.74
N ASP A 81 17.24 11.47 -3.02
CA ASP A 81 18.39 11.28 -3.92
C ASP A 81 19.01 12.64 -4.24
N VAL A 82 19.47 13.34 -3.19
CA VAL A 82 20.69 14.14 -3.34
C VAL A 82 21.82 13.13 -3.46
N GLN A 83 22.16 12.74 -4.68
CA GLN A 83 23.43 12.07 -4.92
C GLN A 83 24.55 12.98 -4.41
N PRO A 84 25.37 12.60 -3.41
CA PRO A 84 26.67 13.24 -3.31
C PRO A 84 27.42 13.00 -4.63
N PRO A 85 28.10 14.01 -5.19
CA PRO A 85 28.72 13.89 -6.50
C PRO A 85 29.68 12.69 -6.52
N VAL A 86 29.54 11.86 -7.55
CA VAL A 86 30.38 10.69 -7.82
C VAL A 86 31.84 11.13 -8.02
N GLY A 87 32.62 11.21 -6.94
CA GLY A 87 34.00 11.64 -7.02
C GLY A 87 34.62 11.92 -5.66
N GLY A 88 35.06 10.88 -4.96
CA GLY A 88 35.71 11.05 -3.66
C GLY A 88 36.41 9.79 -3.19
N LEU A 89 37.50 9.43 -3.85
CA LEU A 89 38.51 8.50 -3.36
C LEU A 89 38.89 8.84 -1.92
N LYS A 90 38.54 8.01 -0.92
CA LYS A 90 39.21 8.03 0.38
C LYS A 90 39.80 6.66 0.68
N LYS A 91 41.13 6.70 0.70
CA LYS A 91 42.12 5.63 0.77
C LYS A 91 41.94 4.72 1.98
N HIS A 92 42.21 3.43 1.79
CA HIS A 92 42.63 2.54 2.86
C HIS A 92 43.94 3.10 3.47
N SER A 93 43.91 3.56 4.72
CA SER A 93 45.14 3.77 5.49
C SER A 93 45.33 2.57 6.43
N LYS A 94 46.13 1.62 5.95
CA LYS A 94 46.88 0.68 6.79
C LYS A 94 48.20 1.36 7.19
N LEU A 95 48.73 0.99 8.38
CA LEU A 95 50.05 1.35 8.98
C LEU A 95 50.06 2.68 9.77
N ALA A 96 50.66 2.83 10.97
CA ALA A 96 51.58 2.00 11.77
C ALA A 96 51.60 2.41 13.27
N ARG A 97 52.25 1.55 14.09
CA ARG A 97 52.75 1.67 15.48
C ARG A 97 53.27 3.05 15.92
N ALA A 98 53.13 3.37 17.22
CA ALA A 98 54.24 3.78 18.13
C ALA A 98 53.79 3.91 19.61
N SER A 99 54.71 3.59 20.53
CA SER A 99 54.63 3.60 22.00
C SER A 99 54.59 4.98 22.68
N ALA A 100 54.13 5.04 23.94
CA ALA A 100 54.72 5.75 25.12
C ALA A 100 53.67 5.78 26.27
N VAL A 101 53.84 5.06 27.39
CA VAL A 101 54.41 5.52 28.68
C VAL A 101 53.86 6.88 29.14
N GLN A 102 53.03 6.84 30.20
CA GLN A 102 53.29 7.45 31.52
C GLN A 102 52.43 6.77 32.57
#